data_AF-A0AAW5C7G3-F1
#
_entry.id   AF-A0AAW5C7G3-F1
#
_cell.length_a   1.000
_cell.length_b   1.000
_cell.length_c   1.000
_cell.angle_alpha   90.00
_cell.angle_beta   90.00
_cell.angle_gamma   90.00
#
_symmetry.space_group_name_H-M   'P 1'
#
loop_
_entity.id
_entity.type
_entity.pdbx_description
1 polymer ?
#
loop_
_entity_poly.entity_id
_entity_poly.type
_entity_poly.pdbx_seq_one_letter_code
_entity_poly.pdbx_strand_id
1 'polypeptide(L)'
;MDKEKILSQNKKDNLYLDEYEKHIKLKGKSFGLMFVLLVCILIFVIKVICKEPYNDIMTIIWSVAFGYMSYEAYLSRSKPKFVTALFFVLFMLYYFYKFLTAGL
;
A
#
# COMPACT_ATOMS: atom_id res chain seq x y z
N MET A 1 16.51 -36.65 -25.17
CA MET A 1 17.33 -35.68 -24.42
C MET A 1 16.95 -34.21 -24.71
N ASP A 2 16.18 -33.89 -25.76
CA ASP A 2 15.72 -32.50 -26.03
C ASP A 2 14.45 -32.06 -25.30
N LYS A 3 13.53 -32.98 -24.97
CA LYS A 3 12.26 -32.64 -24.31
C LYS A 3 12.45 -31.96 -22.96
N GLU A 4 13.41 -32.42 -22.15
CA GLU A 4 13.65 -31.85 -20.82
C GLU A 4 14.26 -30.44 -20.89
N LYS A 5 15.12 -30.18 -21.87
CA LYS A 5 15.68 -28.84 -22.12
C LYS A 5 14.58 -27.87 -22.54
N ILE A 6 13.75 -28.26 -23.51
CA ILE A 6 12.61 -27.45 -23.98
C ILE A 6 11.60 -27.18 -22.85
N LEU A 7 11.34 -28.17 -21.98
CA LEU A 7 10.43 -28.02 -20.85
C LEU A 7 11.01 -27.07 -19.77
N SER A 8 12.32 -27.14 -19.52
CA SER A 8 13.00 -26.26 -18.56
C SER A 8 13.08 -24.81 -19.05
N GLN A 9 13.25 -24.61 -20.36
CA GLN A 9 13.24 -23.29 -21.00
C GLN A 9 11.85 -22.66 -20.89
N ASN A 10 10.79 -23.40 -21.24
CA ASN A 10 9.40 -22.93 -21.12
C ASN A 10 9.01 -22.59 -19.68
N LYS A 11 9.46 -23.38 -18.69
CA LYS A 11 9.22 -23.05 -17.27
C LYS A 11 9.88 -21.74 -16.84
N LYS A 12 11.10 -21.46 -17.31
CA LYS A 12 11.81 -20.21 -17.00
C LYS A 12 11.14 -19.03 -17.68
N ASP A 13 10.78 -19.17 -18.96
CA ASP A 13 10.16 -18.09 -19.72
C ASP A 13 8.76 -17.75 -19.19
N ASN A 14 7.95 -18.76 -18.80
CA ASN A 14 6.67 -18.53 -18.12
C ASN A 14 6.84 -17.84 -16.76
N LEU A 15 7.84 -18.25 -15.97
CA LEU A 15 8.12 -17.62 -14.68
C LEU A 15 8.53 -16.14 -14.86
N TYR A 16 9.33 -15.86 -15.89
CA TYR A 16 9.80 -14.50 -16.19
C TYR A 16 8.67 -13.60 -16.71
N LEU A 17 7.78 -14.15 -17.54
CA LEU A 17 6.55 -13.47 -17.97
C LEU A 17 5.63 -13.14 -16.78
N ASP A 18 5.43 -14.09 -15.87
CA ASP A 18 4.66 -13.89 -14.64
C ASP A 18 5.28 -12.81 -13.74
N GLU A 19 6.61 -12.80 -13.58
CA GLU A 19 7.31 -11.76 -12.83
C GLU A 19 7.13 -10.39 -13.50
N TYR A 20 7.25 -10.32 -14.83
CA TYR A 20 7.10 -9.07 -15.58
C TYR A 20 5.68 -8.49 -15.49
N GLU A 21 4.64 -9.32 -15.62
CA GLU A 21 3.26 -8.89 -15.40
C GLU A 21 3.03 -8.39 -13.97
N LYS A 22 3.61 -9.09 -12.97
CA LYS A 22 3.56 -8.68 -11.57
C LYS A 22 4.20 -7.30 -11.38
N HIS A 23 5.35 -7.06 -12.00
CA HIS A 23 6.05 -5.77 -11.98
C HIS A 23 5.26 -4.64 -12.66
N ILE A 24 4.66 -4.89 -13.83
CA ILE A 24 3.82 -3.90 -14.52
C ILE A 24 2.59 -3.56 -13.68
N LYS A 25 1.93 -4.58 -13.10
CA LYS A 25 0.73 -4.39 -12.26
C LYS A 25 1.05 -3.65 -10.96
N LEU A 26 2.24 -3.88 -10.38
CA LEU A 26 2.75 -3.12 -9.23
C LEU A 26 3.05 -1.66 -9.59
N LYS A 27 3.71 -1.39 -10.72
CA LYS A 27 3.98 -0.02 -11.21
C LYS A 27 2.68 0.75 -11.46
N GLY A 28 1.68 0.13 -12.09
CA GLY A 28 0.37 0.73 -12.31
C GLY A 28 -0.35 1.08 -11.00
N LYS A 29 -0.26 0.22 -9.98
CA LYS A 29 -0.81 0.47 -8.65
C LYS A 29 -0.09 1.59 -7.90
N SER A 30 1.23 1.67 -8.02
CA SER A 30 2.03 2.73 -7.39
C SER A 30 1.68 4.12 -7.93
N PHE A 31 1.27 4.24 -9.19
CA PHE A 31 0.91 5.52 -9.80
C PHE A 31 -0.38 6.10 -9.20
N GLY A 32 -1.41 5.26 -9.04
CA GLY A 32 -2.66 5.69 -8.40
C GLY A 32 -2.46 6.08 -6.94
N LEU A 33 -1.63 5.34 -6.21
CA LEU A 33 -1.25 5.64 -4.82
C LEU A 33 -0.55 6.98 -4.69
N MET A 34 0.35 7.31 -5.62
CA MET A 34 1.04 8.59 -5.63
C MET A 34 0.06 9.76 -5.75
N PHE A 35 -0.94 9.66 -6.64
CA PHE A 35 -1.96 10.71 -6.81
C PHE A 35 -2.83 10.88 -5.56
N VAL A 36 -3.26 9.77 -4.94
CA VAL A 36 -4.04 9.80 -3.70
C VAL A 36 -3.26 10.45 -2.57
N LEU A 37 -1.98 10.11 -2.41
CA LEU A 37 -1.11 10.73 -1.39
C LEU A 37 -0.94 12.23 -1.64
N LEU A 38 -0.77 12.64 -2.91
CA LEU A 38 -0.63 14.05 -3.28
C LEU A 38 -1.89 14.85 -2.91
N VAL A 39 -3.07 14.32 -3.22
CA VAL A 39 -4.35 14.93 -2.82
C VAL A 39 -4.48 14.98 -1.29
N CYS A 40 -4.12 13.92 -0.56
CA CYS A 40 -4.16 13.91 0.91
C CYS A 40 -3.25 14.99 1.52
N ILE A 41 -2.05 15.19 0.96
CA ILE A 41 -1.11 16.23 1.40
C ILE A 41 -1.68 17.62 1.14
N LEU A 42 -2.29 17.86 -0.03
CA LEU A 42 -2.92 19.14 -0.34
C LEU A 42 -4.04 19.49 0.64
N ILE A 43 -4.94 18.53 0.91
CA ILE A 43 -6.03 18.73 1.87
C ILE A 43 -5.46 18.94 3.29
N PHE A 44 -4.40 18.22 3.66
CA PHE A 44 -3.72 18.39 4.94
C PHE A 44 -3.19 19.82 5.13
N VAL A 45 -2.50 20.37 4.12
CA VAL A 45 -1.99 21.74 4.15
C VAL A 45 -3.14 22.75 4.31
N ILE A 46 -4.23 22.58 3.56
CA ILE A 46 -5.41 23.44 3.67
C ILE A 46 -5.98 23.39 5.09
N LYS A 47 -6.16 22.20 5.66
CA LYS A 47 -6.68 22.04 7.02
C LYS A 47 -5.79 22.66 8.09
N VAL A 48 -4.47 22.53 7.94
CA VAL A 48 -3.51 23.16 8.85
C VAL A 48 -3.63 24.69 8.80
N ILE A 49 -3.78 25.28 7.61
CA ILE A 49 -3.99 26.72 7.44
C ILE A 49 -5.34 27.16 8.04
N CYS A 50 -6.40 26.38 7.83
CA CYS A 50 -7.74 26.63 8.37
C CYS A 50 -7.89 26.31 9.86
N LYS A 51 -6.86 25.76 10.53
CA LYS A 51 -6.88 25.29 11.92
C LYS A 51 -7.98 24.26 12.22
N GLU A 52 -8.34 23.46 11.22
CA GLU A 52 -9.30 22.38 11.38
C GLU A 52 -8.66 21.11 11.93
N PRO A 53 -9.44 20.22 12.57
CA PRO A 53 -8.94 18.92 13.01
C PRO A 53 -8.41 18.11 11.81
N TYR A 54 -7.14 17.71 11.89
CA TYR A 54 -6.45 16.93 10.86
C TYR A 54 -6.47 15.41 11.11
N ASN A 55 -7.14 14.96 12.18
CA ASN A 55 -7.18 13.56 12.60
C ASN A 55 -7.85 12.65 11.55
N ASP A 56 -8.80 13.18 10.78
CA ASP A 56 -9.46 12.47 9.68
C ASP A 56 -8.49 12.17 8.53
N ILE A 57 -7.72 13.18 8.09
CA ILE A 57 -6.74 13.01 7.01
C ILE A 57 -5.63 12.06 7.44
N MET A 58 -5.16 12.17 8.69
CA MET A 58 -4.19 11.21 9.24
C MET A 58 -4.73 9.79 9.19
N THR A 59 -5.99 9.57 9.58
CA THR A 59 -6.64 8.25 9.49
C THR A 59 -6.66 7.73 8.05
N ILE A 60 -6.96 8.59 7.08
CA ILE A 60 -6.97 8.24 5.65
C ILE A 60 -5.56 7.86 5.18
N ILE A 61 -4.53 8.63 5.53
CA ILE A 61 -3.14 8.35 5.15
C ILE A 61 -2.68 6.99 5.70
N TRP A 62 -2.93 6.72 6.99
CA TRP A 62 -2.57 5.44 7.61
C TRP A 62 -3.38 4.27 7.03
N SER A 63 -4.64 4.50 6.65
CA SER A 63 -5.48 3.52 5.95
C SER A 63 -4.91 3.12 4.59
N VAL A 64 -4.53 4.12 3.79
CA VAL A 64 -3.93 3.91 2.47
C VAL A 64 -2.59 3.18 2.60
N ALA A 65 -1.76 3.58 3.57
CA ALA A 65 -0.48 2.92 3.86
C ALA A 65 -0.67 1.46 4.30
N PHE A 66 -1.66 1.19 5.18
CA PHE A 66 -1.99 -0.16 5.59
C PHE A 66 -2.48 -1.01 4.41
N GLY A 67 -3.38 -0.49 3.57
CA GLY A 67 -3.89 -1.20 2.38
C GLY A 67 -2.78 -1.59 1.40
N TYR A 68 -1.83 -0.69 1.15
CA TYR A 68 -0.67 -0.99 0.30
C TYR A 68 0.24 -2.06 0.91
N MET A 69 0.59 -1.88 2.18
CA MET A 69 1.56 -2.75 2.85
C MET A 69 1.00 -4.13 3.16
N SER A 70 -0.29 -4.22 3.47
CA SER A 70 -0.99 -5.51 3.63
C SER A 70 -1.07 -6.26 2.31
N TYR A 71 -1.35 -5.57 1.19
CA TYR A 71 -1.33 -6.17 -0.14
C TYR A 71 0.07 -6.67 -0.52
N GLU A 72 1.12 -5.87 -0.29
CA GLU A 72 2.50 -6.31 -0.51
C GLU A 72 2.91 -7.45 0.42
N ALA A 73 2.50 -7.42 1.69
CA ALA A 73 2.78 -8.49 2.65
C ALA A 73 2.12 -9.80 2.20
N TYR A 74 0.88 -9.75 1.73
CA TYR A 74 0.17 -10.90 1.17
C TYR A 74 0.90 -11.46 -0.05
N LEU A 75 1.34 -10.59 -0.97
CA LEU A 75 1.99 -11.00 -2.21
C LEU A 75 3.42 -11.52 -2.02
N SER A 76 4.15 -10.96 -1.04
CA SER A 76 5.56 -11.30 -0.77
C SER A 76 5.74 -12.36 0.32
N ARG A 77 4.68 -12.70 1.07
CA ARG A 77 4.70 -13.56 2.27
C ARG A 77 5.82 -13.23 3.26
N SER A 78 6.24 -11.96 3.30
CA SER A 78 7.35 -11.53 4.12
C SER A 78 6.86 -11.13 5.52
N LYS A 79 7.42 -11.79 6.54
CA LYS A 79 7.19 -11.49 7.96
C LYS A 79 7.40 -10.00 8.31
N PRO A 80 8.47 -9.31 7.86
CA PRO A 80 8.67 -7.89 8.24
C PRO A 80 7.57 -6.98 7.68
N LYS A 81 7.09 -7.21 6.46
CA LYS A 81 6.03 -6.38 5.87
C LYS A 81 4.70 -6.55 6.60
N PHE A 82 4.41 -7.74 7.09
CA PHE A 82 3.25 -8.00 7.93
C PHE A 82 3.32 -7.22 9.26
N VAL A 83 4.49 -7.22 9.91
CA VAL A 83 4.70 -6.44 11.15
C VAL A 83 4.53 -4.94 10.90
N THR A 84 5.07 -4.42 9.80
CA THR A 84 4.87 -3.01 9.43
C THR A 84 3.40 -2.68 9.12
N ALA A 85 2.66 -3.61 8.52
CA ALA A 85 1.23 -3.42 8.28
C ALA A 85 0.45 -3.34 9.61
N LEU A 86 0.78 -4.21 10.57
CA LEU A 86 0.19 -4.18 11.92
C LEU A 86 0.44 -2.84 12.62
N PHE A 87 1.67 -2.31 12.51
CA PHE A 87 2.03 -0.99 13.02
C PHE A 87 1.14 0.11 12.42
N PHE A 88 0.93 0.12 11.10
CA PHE A 88 0.06 1.10 10.45
C PHE A 88 -1.41 1.00 10.88
N VAL A 89 -1.92 -0.20 11.18
CA VAL A 89 -3.27 -0.37 11.74
C VAL A 89 -3.41 0.29 13.11
N LEU A 90 -2.41 0.13 13.99
CA LEU A 90 -2.46 0.74 15.32
C LEU A 90 -2.53 2.27 15.23
N PHE A 91 -1.73 2.88 14.34
CA PHE A 91 -1.78 4.32 14.10
C PHE A 91 -3.11 4.76 13.50
N MET A 92 -3.64 4.00 12.52
CA MET A 92 -4.97 4.27 11.94
C MET A 92 -6.04 4.28 13.04
N LEU A 93 -6.09 3.24 13.88
CA LEU A 93 -7.08 3.14 14.96
C LEU A 93 -6.92 4.24 16.00
N TYR A 94 -5.70 4.62 16.35
CA TYR A 94 -5.42 5.72 17.27
C TYR A 94 -5.95 7.06 16.74
N TYR A 95 -5.64 7.43 15.50
CA TYR A 95 -6.14 8.66 14.90
C TYR A 95 -7.64 8.62 14.63
N PHE A 96 -8.18 7.45 14.30
CA PHE A 96 -9.62 7.26 14.13
C PHE A 96 -10.37 7.46 15.44
N TYR A 97 -9.89 6.88 16.54
CA TYR A 97 -10.45 7.12 17.87
C TYR A 97 -10.39 8.61 18.22
N LYS A 98 -9.25 9.26 18.00
CA LYS A 98 -9.08 10.70 18.27
C LYS A 98 -9.99 11.57 17.39
N PHE A 99 -10.25 11.15 16.15
CA PHE A 99 -11.21 11.80 15.26
C PHE A 99 -12.64 11.69 15.81
N LEU A 100 -13.06 10.49 16.23
CA LEU A 100 -14.38 10.27 16.82
C LEU A 100 -14.58 11.08 18.12
N THR A 101 -13.57 11.14 18.98
CA THR A 101 -13.65 11.89 20.24
C THR A 101 -13.53 13.41 20.05
N ALA A 102 -12.92 13.87 18.96
CA ALA A 102 -12.82 15.31 18.67
C ALA A 102 -14.09 15.87 18.00
N GLY A 103 -14.95 15.00 17.47
CA GLY A 103 -16.26 15.35 16.92
C GLY A 103 -17.43 15.18 17.90
N LEU A 104 -17.16 14.77 19.14
CA LEU A 104 -18.12 14.67 20.25
C LEU A 104 -17.93 15.85 21.22
#